data_AF-E4Y810-F1
#
_entry.id   AF-E4Y810-F1
#
_cell.length_a   1.000
_cell.length_b   1.000
_cell.length_c   1.000
_cell.angle_alpha   90.00
_cell.angle_beta   90.00
_cell.angle_gamma   90.00
#
_symmetry.space_group_name_H-M   'P 1'
#
loop_
_entity.id
_entity.type
_entity.pdbx_description
1 polymer ?
#
loop_
_entity_poly.entity_id
_entity_poly.type
_entity_poly.pdbx_seq_one_letter_code
_entity_poly.pdbx_strand_id
1 'polypeptide(L)'
;MKSCKQLQGGLQDIADQMKIKRVGRQHQAGSDSLLTGQAFFKMRSLFFEDVVDPDKFSGKIWGLGDSCEIRKDADQAPYGPDAIQRFKSSE
;
A
#
# COMPACT_ATOMS: atom_id res chain seq x y z
N MET A 1 16.19 -4.00 -13.40
CA MET A 1 15.62 -3.23 -12.26
C MET A 1 16.39 -1.93 -12.04
N LYS A 2 15.84 -0.80 -12.48
CA LYS A 2 16.37 0.52 -12.11
C LYS A 2 16.05 0.75 -10.65
N SER A 3 17.06 0.92 -9.82
CA SER A 3 16.87 1.13 -8.38
C SER A 3 16.16 2.46 -8.14
N CYS A 4 15.16 2.48 -7.24
CA CYS A 4 14.46 3.68 -6.77
C CYS A 4 15.36 4.66 -5.98
N LYS A 5 16.69 4.51 -6.06
CA LYS A 5 17.71 5.23 -5.25
C LYS A 5 17.65 6.76 -5.41
N GLN A 6 17.04 7.22 -6.50
CA GLN A 6 16.87 8.64 -6.80
C GLN A 6 15.61 9.25 -6.17
N LEU A 7 14.62 8.43 -5.76
CA LEU A 7 13.42 8.93 -5.09
C LEU A 7 13.63 8.94 -3.57
N GLN A 8 13.74 10.13 -3.00
CA GLN A 8 13.91 10.35 -1.57
C GLN A 8 13.00 11.50 -1.10
N GLY A 9 12.61 11.48 0.17
CA GLY A 9 11.76 12.50 0.79
C GLY A 9 10.35 12.01 1.12
N GLY A 10 9.45 12.96 1.38
CA GLY A 10 8.05 12.70 1.65
C GLY A 10 7.21 12.48 0.39
N LEU A 11 5.91 12.26 0.56
CA LEU A 11 4.98 12.02 -0.55
C LEU A 11 4.98 13.17 -1.58
N GLN A 12 5.07 14.42 -1.12
CA GLN A 12 5.10 15.58 -2.01
C GLN A 12 6.40 15.65 -2.82
N ASP A 13 7.56 15.45 -2.18
CA ASP A 13 8.86 15.47 -2.86
C ASP A 13 8.94 14.39 -3.96
N ILE A 14 8.41 13.20 -3.66
CA ILE A 14 8.34 12.07 -4.58
C ILE A 14 7.41 12.40 -5.77
N ALA A 15 6.26 13.02 -5.50
CA ALA A 15 5.33 13.44 -6.55
C ALA A 15 5.98 14.49 -7.48
N ASP A 16 6.71 15.45 -6.94
CA ASP A 16 7.39 16.50 -7.72
C ASP A 16 8.51 15.92 -8.60
N GLN A 17 9.31 15.00 -8.06
CA GLN A 17 10.36 14.29 -8.81
C GLN A 17 9.79 13.46 -9.97
N MET A 18 8.61 12.85 -9.78
CA MET A 18 7.92 12.08 -10.82
C MET A 18 6.98 12.94 -11.69
N LYS A 19 6.96 14.27 -11.49
CA LYS A 19 6.13 15.24 -12.21
C LYS A 19 4.63 14.92 -12.14
N ILE A 20 4.16 14.51 -10.98
CA ILE A 20 2.75 14.19 -10.72
C ILE A 20 2.08 15.42 -10.10
N LYS A 21 1.04 15.92 -10.75
CA LYS A 21 0.29 17.08 -10.26
C LYS A 21 -0.70 16.66 -9.18
N ARG A 22 -0.57 17.25 -7.98
CA ARG A 22 -1.55 17.11 -6.90
C ARG A 22 -2.92 17.68 -7.28
N VAL A 23 -3.98 16.98 -6.86
CA VAL A 23 -5.37 17.46 -6.90
C VAL A 23 -5.89 17.56 -5.47
N GLY A 24 -6.43 18.72 -5.10
CA GLY A 24 -6.90 19.01 -3.73
C GLY A 24 -5.84 19.60 -2.82
N ARG A 25 -6.20 19.83 -1.55
CA ARG A 25 -5.32 20.42 -0.54
C ARG A 25 -4.36 19.38 0.04
N GLN A 26 -3.10 19.76 0.24
CA GLN A 26 -2.12 18.93 0.94
C GLN A 26 -2.55 18.66 2.38
N HIS A 27 -2.15 17.51 2.94
CA HIS A 27 -2.52 17.05 4.29
C HIS A 27 -4.02 16.77 4.47
N GLN A 28 -4.72 16.45 3.38
CA GLN A 28 -6.06 15.89 3.42
C GLN A 28 -6.01 14.45 2.90
N ALA A 29 -6.60 13.52 3.67
CA ALA A 29 -6.60 12.10 3.34
C ALA A 29 -7.09 11.80 1.92
N GLY A 30 -8.08 12.53 1.41
CA GLY A 30 -8.56 12.38 0.04
C GLY A 30 -7.52 12.79 -1.01
N SER A 31 -6.90 13.96 -0.86
CA SER A 31 -5.85 14.43 -1.78
C SER A 31 -4.61 13.53 -1.72
N ASP A 32 -4.21 13.14 -0.52
CA ASP A 32 -3.02 12.34 -0.30
C ASP A 32 -3.19 10.90 -0.78
N SER A 33 -4.37 10.29 -0.63
CA SER A 33 -4.65 8.95 -1.14
C SER A 33 -4.65 8.90 -2.67
N LEU A 34 -5.25 9.89 -3.34
CA LEU A 34 -5.17 10.02 -4.81
C LEU A 34 -3.73 10.20 -5.29
N LEU A 35 -2.97 11.08 -4.64
CA LEU A 35 -1.57 11.31 -4.98
C LEU A 35 -0.71 10.06 -4.79
N THR A 36 -0.96 9.32 -3.70
CA THR A 36 -0.28 8.04 -3.41
C THR A 36 -0.57 7.01 -4.50
N GLY A 37 -1.83 6.86 -4.93
CA GLY A 37 -2.20 5.94 -6.00
C GLY A 37 -1.54 6.29 -7.33
N GLN A 38 -1.56 7.58 -7.71
CA GLN A 38 -0.88 8.07 -8.92
C GLN A 38 0.63 7.81 -8.87
N ALA A 39 1.27 8.09 -7.73
CA ALA A 39 2.68 7.83 -7.50
C ALA A 39 3.01 6.34 -7.63
N PHE A 40 2.19 5.46 -7.05
CA PHE A 40 2.39 4.01 -7.14
C PHE A 40 2.39 3.51 -8.59
N PHE A 41 1.36 3.82 -9.37
CA PHE A 41 1.28 3.34 -10.77
C PHE A 41 2.38 3.93 -11.65
N LYS A 42 2.75 5.20 -11.44
CA LYS A 42 3.85 5.83 -12.17
C LYS A 42 5.18 5.17 -11.83
N MET A 43 5.46 4.95 -10.56
CA MET A 43 6.66 4.27 -10.08
C MET A 43 6.73 2.82 -10.59
N ARG A 44 5.59 2.10 -10.58
CA ARG A 44 5.46 0.73 -11.10
C ARG A 44 5.89 0.66 -12.57
N SER A 45 5.39 1.57 -13.40
CA SER A 45 5.73 1.59 -14.83
C SER A 45 7.20 1.98 -15.07
N LEU A 46 7.75 2.94 -14.30
CA LEU A 46 9.11 3.46 -14.52
C LEU A 46 10.23 2.54 -14.02
N PHE A 47 10.03 1.87 -12.88
CA PHE A 47 11.09 1.14 -12.17
C PHE A 47 10.88 -0.36 -12.09
N PHE A 48 9.63 -0.82 -12.24
CA PHE A 48 9.23 -2.20 -12.02
C PHE A 48 8.70 -2.90 -13.29
N GLU A 49 8.79 -2.27 -14.46
CA GLU A 49 8.34 -2.88 -15.73
C GLU A 49 6.89 -3.38 -15.64
N ASP A 50 6.05 -2.60 -14.92
CA ASP A 50 4.65 -2.92 -14.62
C ASP A 50 4.39 -4.17 -13.74
N VAL A 51 5.43 -4.82 -13.23
CA VAL A 51 5.34 -6.04 -12.39
C VAL A 51 6.02 -5.82 -11.04
N VAL A 52 5.24 -5.86 -9.95
CA VAL A 52 5.74 -5.77 -8.57
C VAL A 52 5.80 -7.16 -7.96
N ASP A 53 6.95 -7.53 -7.42
CA ASP A 53 7.16 -8.80 -6.71
C ASP A 53 6.44 -8.80 -5.35
N PRO A 54 5.38 -9.61 -5.16
CA PRO A 54 4.62 -9.65 -3.93
C PRO A 54 5.41 -10.22 -2.76
N ASP A 55 6.30 -11.19 -2.99
CA ASP A 55 7.10 -11.80 -1.91
C ASP A 55 8.09 -10.79 -1.31
N LYS A 56 8.51 -9.82 -2.13
CA LYS A 56 9.44 -8.78 -1.71
C LYS A 56 8.79 -7.55 -1.09
N PHE A 57 7.61 -7.15 -1.54
CA PHE A 57 7.02 -5.85 -1.17
C PHE A 57 5.65 -5.93 -0.47
N SER A 58 4.93 -7.04 -0.60
CA SER A 58 3.60 -7.19 0.02
C SER A 58 3.72 -7.25 1.55
N GLY A 59 2.82 -6.56 2.26
CA GLY A 59 2.77 -6.55 3.73
C GLY A 59 3.89 -5.76 4.41
N LYS A 60 4.89 -5.24 3.68
CA LYS A 60 6.02 -4.52 4.26
C LYS A 60 5.67 -3.05 4.54
N ILE A 61 5.79 -2.63 5.79
CA ILE A 61 5.53 -1.26 6.24
C ILE A 61 6.87 -0.55 6.48
N TRP A 62 7.04 0.63 5.89
CA TRP A 62 8.27 1.40 6.04
C TRP A 62 8.56 1.75 7.51
N GLY A 63 9.81 1.52 7.96
CA GLY A 63 10.26 1.82 9.33
C GLY A 63 9.83 0.80 10.38
N LEU A 64 9.00 -0.17 10.00
CA LEU A 64 8.67 -1.34 10.80
C LEU A 64 9.43 -2.52 10.15
N GLY A 65 10.16 -3.31 10.94
CA GLY A 65 10.93 -4.45 10.39
C GLY A 65 10.04 -5.46 9.64
N ASP A 66 10.62 -6.55 9.14
CA ASP A 66 9.90 -7.61 8.42
C ASP A 66 8.86 -8.39 9.28
N SER A 67 8.37 -7.84 10.40
CA SER A 67 7.48 -8.49 11.36
C SER A 67 6.03 -8.70 10.87
N CYS A 68 5.74 -8.43 9.59
CA CYS A 68 4.45 -8.68 8.99
C CYS A 68 4.60 -9.69 7.84
N GLU A 69 4.97 -10.92 8.18
CA GLU A 69 4.72 -12.04 7.28
C GLU A 69 3.21 -12.26 7.23
N ILE A 70 2.61 -12.09 6.05
CA ILE A 70 1.27 -12.58 5.80
C ILE A 70 1.33 -14.08 6.08
N ARG A 71 0.64 -14.54 7.14
CA ARG A 71 0.49 -15.97 7.41
C ARG A 71 -0.05 -16.59 6.12
N LYS A 72 0.72 -17.50 5.50
CA LYS A 72 0.30 -18.21 4.29
C LYS A 72 -0.88 -19.16 4.56
N ASP A 73 -1.31 -19.22 5.81
CA ASP A 73 -2.38 -20.07 6.36
C ASP A 73 -3.69 -19.26 6.48
N ALA A 74 -4.18 -18.69 5.37
CA ALA A 74 -5.48 -18.00 5.36
C ALA A 74 -6.69 -18.96 5.48
N ASP A 75 -6.48 -20.28 5.44
CA ASP A 75 -7.52 -21.29 5.66
C ASP A 75 -7.86 -21.52 7.14
N GLN A 76 -7.15 -20.89 8.08
CA GLN A 76 -7.46 -20.96 9.52
C GLN A 76 -7.73 -19.58 10.11
N ALA A 77 -8.76 -18.89 9.61
CA ALA A 77 -9.30 -17.73 10.31
C ALA A 77 -9.73 -18.15 11.75
N PRO A 78 -9.34 -17.43 12.82
CA PRO A 78 -9.75 -17.76 14.19
C PRO A 78 -11.24 -17.54 14.44
N TYR A 79 -11.93 -16.94 13.46
CA TYR A 79 -13.37 -16.81 13.42
C TYR A 79 -13.86 -17.70 12.29
N GLY A 80 -14.28 -18.91 12.65
CA GLY A 80 -15.02 -19.79 11.75
C GLY A 80 -16.32 -19.13 11.26
N PRO A 81 -17.04 -19.79 10.34
CA PRO A 81 -18.29 -19.29 9.75
C PRO A 81 -19.37 -18.90 10.79
N ASP A 82 -19.22 -19.32 12.04
CA ASP A 82 -20.13 -19.06 13.15
C ASP A 82 -20.10 -17.61 13.66
N ALA A 83 -19.10 -16.79 13.31
CA ALA A 83 -19.01 -15.40 13.77
C ALA A 83 -20.17 -14.52 13.26
N ILE A 84 -20.80 -14.89 12.14
CA ILE A 84 -21.95 -14.17 11.58
C ILE A 84 -23.25 -14.56 12.29
N GLN A 85 -23.34 -15.75 12.91
CA GLN A 85 -24.55 -16.19 13.59
C GLN A 85 -24.77 -15.53 14.95
N ARG A 86 -23.71 -15.03 15.62
CA ARG A 86 -23.84 -14.43 16.95
C ARG A 86 -24.49 -13.03 16.95
N PHE A 87 -24.61 -12.38 15.79
CA PHE A 87 -25.30 -11.09 15.68
C PHE A 87 -26.82 -11.21 15.52
N LYS A 88 -27.36 -12.41 15.29
CA LYS A 88 -28.80 -12.64 15.06
C LYS A 88 -29.56 -13.25 16.25
N SER A 89 -28.91 -13.47 17.38
CA SER A 89 -29.52 -14.09 18.57
C SER A 89 -29.79 -13.10 19.72
N SER A 90 -29.71 -11.79 19.47
CA SER A 90 -30.04 -10.75 20.45
C SER A 90 -31.28 -9.95 20.03
N GLU A 91 -32.34 -10.67 19.66
CA GLU A 91 -33.73 -10.24 19.85
C GLU A 91 -34.41 -11.24 20.77
#